data_AF-A0A834MDQ2-F1
#
_entry.id   AF-A0A834MDQ2-F1
#
_cell.length_a   1.000
_cell.length_b   1.000
_cell.length_c   1.000
_cell.angle_alpha   90.00
_cell.angle_beta   90.00
_cell.angle_gamma   90.00
#
_symmetry.space_group_name_H-M   'P 1'
#
loop_
_entity.id
_entity.type
_entity.pdbx_description
1 polymer ?
#
loop_
_entity_poly.entity_id
_entity_poly.type
_entity_poly.pdbx_seq_one_letter_code
_entity_poly.pdbx_strand_id
1 'polypeptide(L)'
;MASFFYTTESTESINPNIRCCPLLLELLLAIRTEIMEEIHNMEQSFIKLQTIYGFASQLSFFMLCEQLLNKPSNSNQKVEKNIVVALSTTLFYSVFGYFVTRVREICQGSRTRTRPRSPSYLNYLKWICRIAVEWAKAIIIVLCLRDQGIHYEPQLPYTIVTFTYYLMTEKVFIEMFPLFIENFNINKLENLEHLYIPFFMNVTVIVAGVFVALCSLYSNYSNFIFVNVYFMVYLRVKDAYHNYWEVLMAEREAYSSFQVASPKEIQEWNDICAVCLNSMSNARITPCNHLFHPYCLKQCMKQSFLCPLCKQHFLDVVTHEK
;
A
#
# COMPACT_ATOMS: atom_id res chain seq x y z
N MET A 1 29.16 -13.89 1.23
CA MET A 1 30.33 -14.24 0.39
C MET A 1 31.16 -12.98 0.12
N ALA A 2 32.08 -12.65 1.02
CA ALA A 2 33.29 -11.83 0.78
C ALA A 2 34.08 -11.72 2.09
N SER A 3 34.49 -12.87 2.60
CA SER A 3 35.60 -13.03 3.53
C SER A 3 36.58 -13.96 2.82
N PHE A 4 37.89 -13.80 3.06
CA PHE A 4 39.03 -14.36 2.31
C PHE A 4 39.56 -13.45 1.20
N PHE A 5 40.56 -12.62 1.53
CA PHE A 5 41.96 -12.90 1.18
C PHE A 5 42.85 -11.81 1.81
N TYR A 6 43.47 -12.17 2.93
CA TYR A 6 44.61 -11.47 3.51
C TYR A 6 45.87 -12.25 3.12
N THR A 7 47.00 -11.54 3.09
CA THR A 7 48.39 -12.00 2.94
C THR A 7 48.94 -12.08 1.50
N THR A 8 49.78 -11.10 1.18
CA THR A 8 51.18 -11.34 0.78
C THR A 8 51.97 -10.07 1.08
N GLU A 9 52.99 -10.21 1.93
CA GLU A 9 53.99 -9.19 2.23
C GLU A 9 54.90 -8.97 1.01
N SER A 10 55.15 -7.71 0.66
CA SER A 10 56.39 -7.30 0.03
C SER A 10 56.76 -5.92 0.57
N THR A 11 57.87 -5.89 1.31
CA THR A 11 58.49 -4.72 1.93
C THR A 11 58.97 -3.72 0.87
N GLU A 12 58.21 -2.64 0.67
CA GLU A 12 58.69 -1.41 0.04
C GLU A 12 58.32 -0.21 0.91
N SER A 13 59.28 0.70 1.05
CA SER A 13 59.30 1.87 1.93
C SER A 13 57.97 2.61 2.05
N ILE A 14 57.28 2.46 3.19
CA ILE A 14 55.98 3.07 3.46
C ILE A 14 56.17 4.52 3.92
N ASN A 15 55.83 5.45 3.04
CA ASN A 15 55.64 6.86 3.32
C ASN A 15 54.52 7.05 4.39
N PRO A 16 54.75 7.75 5.51
CA PRO A 16 53.78 7.83 6.62
C PRO A 16 52.46 8.54 6.27
N ASN A 17 52.37 9.20 5.12
CA ASN A 17 51.15 9.88 4.66
C ASN A 17 50.06 8.97 4.03
N ILE A 18 50.34 7.67 3.79
CA ILE A 18 49.37 6.77 3.13
C ILE A 18 48.50 5.99 4.15
N ARG A 19 48.90 5.91 5.42
CA ARG A 19 48.14 5.23 6.49
C ARG A 19 46.87 5.95 6.94
N CYS A 20 46.70 7.24 6.61
CA CYS A 20 45.51 8.00 6.98
C CYS A 20 44.29 7.68 6.08
N CYS A 21 44.53 7.15 4.88
CA CYS A 21 43.50 6.86 3.88
C CYS A 21 42.55 5.69 4.25
N PRO A 22 43.02 4.52 4.76
CA PRO A 22 42.12 3.42 5.14
C PRO A 22 41.26 3.75 6.36
N LEU A 23 41.81 4.45 7.37
CA LEU A 23 41.10 4.77 8.60
C LEU A 23 40.04 5.88 8.39
N LEU A 24 40.34 6.85 7.52
CA LEU A 24 39.37 7.86 7.10
C LEU A 24 38.26 7.24 6.22
N LEU A 25 38.58 6.26 5.38
CA LEU A 25 37.59 5.52 4.58
C LEU A 25 36.66 4.67 5.46
N GLU A 26 37.20 3.98 6.46
CA GLU A 26 36.39 3.22 7.43
C GLU A 26 35.48 4.13 8.24
N LEU A 27 35.98 5.29 8.69
CA LEU A 27 35.18 6.29 9.38
C LEU A 27 34.06 6.83 8.47
N LEU A 28 34.38 7.16 7.21
CA LEU A 28 33.38 7.61 6.24
C LEU A 28 32.34 6.54 5.92
N LEU A 29 32.72 5.27 5.85
CA LEU A 29 31.80 4.16 5.65
C LEU A 29 30.89 3.95 6.86
N ALA A 30 31.44 4.02 8.08
CA ALA A 30 30.67 3.93 9.33
C ALA A 30 29.67 5.08 9.45
N ILE A 31 30.11 6.31 9.21
CA ILE A 31 29.23 7.49 9.20
C ILE A 31 28.16 7.34 8.10
N ARG A 32 28.53 6.86 6.91
CA ARG A 32 27.56 6.61 5.82
C ARG A 32 26.51 5.59 6.24
N THR A 33 26.90 4.48 6.86
CA THR A 33 25.94 3.44 7.28
C THR A 33 24.98 3.95 8.34
N GLU A 34 25.48 4.69 9.33
CA GLU A 34 24.66 5.26 10.40
C GLU A 34 23.67 6.31 9.85
N ILE A 35 24.14 7.20 8.96
CA ILE A 35 23.26 8.16 8.29
C ILE A 35 22.20 7.46 7.43
N MET A 36 22.59 6.42 6.67
CA MET A 36 21.64 5.69 5.82
C MET A 36 20.59 4.94 6.63
N GLU A 37 20.95 4.39 7.80
CA GLU A 37 20.02 3.74 8.73
C GLU A 37 19.04 4.77 9.31
N GLU A 38 19.52 5.93 9.73
CA GLU A 38 18.67 6.97 10.28
C GLU A 38 17.71 7.55 9.24
N ILE A 39 18.20 7.77 8.01
CA ILE A 39 17.34 8.12 6.87
C ILE A 39 16.30 7.03 6.63
N HIS A 40 16.70 5.75 6.67
CA HIS A 40 15.78 4.64 6.46
C HIS A 40 14.65 4.65 7.50
N ASN A 41 14.97 4.89 8.77
CA ASN A 41 14.03 4.96 9.89
C ASN A 41 13.08 6.17 9.75
N MET A 42 13.61 7.33 9.35
CA MET A 42 12.82 8.52 9.08
C MET A 42 11.85 8.33 7.92
N GLU A 43 12.31 7.72 6.82
CA GLU A 43 11.47 7.37 5.68
C GLU A 43 10.37 6.39 6.05
N GLN A 44 10.67 5.33 6.83
CA GLN A 44 9.65 4.41 7.30
C GLN A 44 8.62 5.10 8.20
N SER A 45 9.08 5.99 9.09
CA SER A 45 8.19 6.79 9.94
C SER A 45 7.31 7.72 9.12
N PHE A 46 7.84 8.30 8.05
CA PHE A 46 7.08 9.11 7.10
C PHE A 46 6.04 8.29 6.32
N ILE A 47 6.39 7.07 5.87
CA ILE A 47 5.46 6.16 5.18
C ILE A 47 4.31 5.74 6.11
N LYS A 48 4.58 5.53 7.41
CA LYS A 48 3.53 5.26 8.41
C LYS A 48 2.50 6.40 8.50
N LEU A 49 2.90 7.64 8.23
CA LEU A 49 1.99 8.78 8.09
C LEU A 49 1.32 8.79 6.70
N GLN A 50 0.54 7.74 6.41
CA GLN A 50 -0.04 7.46 5.09
C GLN A 50 -0.74 8.65 4.43
N THR A 51 -1.45 9.48 5.20
CA THR A 51 -2.15 10.67 4.68
C THR A 51 -1.17 11.72 4.16
N ILE A 52 -0.11 12.03 4.90
CA ILE A 52 0.87 13.06 4.54
C ILE A 52 1.74 12.57 3.38
N TYR A 53 2.22 11.33 3.47
CA TYR A 53 2.99 10.69 2.42
C TYR A 53 2.17 10.55 1.12
N GLY A 54 0.91 10.14 1.22
CA GLY A 54 -0.03 10.06 0.11
C GLY A 54 -0.21 11.42 -0.57
N PHE A 55 -0.46 12.47 0.22
CA PHE A 55 -0.58 13.84 -0.26
C PHE A 55 0.69 14.33 -0.97
N ALA A 56 1.88 14.11 -0.40
CA ALA A 56 3.15 14.51 -1.02
C ALA A 56 3.39 13.80 -2.37
N SER A 57 3.05 12.51 -2.45
CA SER A 57 3.13 11.73 -3.68
C SER A 57 2.16 12.23 -4.75
N GLN A 58 0.91 12.52 -4.37
CA GLN A 58 -0.13 13.06 -5.25
C GLN A 58 0.24 14.44 -5.78
N LEU A 59 0.70 15.34 -4.91
CA LEU A 59 1.12 16.68 -5.30
C LEU A 59 2.28 16.63 -6.31
N SER A 60 3.29 15.80 -6.05
CA SER A 60 4.43 15.61 -6.97
C SER A 60 3.98 15.10 -8.34
N PHE A 61 3.10 14.10 -8.37
CA PHE A 61 2.56 13.54 -9.61
C PHE A 61 1.72 14.56 -10.39
N PHE A 62 0.83 15.31 -9.73
CA PHE A 62 -0.03 16.30 -10.37
C PHE A 62 0.77 17.47 -10.94
N MET A 63 1.80 17.94 -10.22
CA MET A 63 2.70 18.97 -10.72
C MET A 63 3.44 18.53 -11.99
N LEU A 64 3.94 17.29 -12.06
CA LEU A 64 4.59 16.77 -13.26
C LEU A 64 3.61 16.52 -14.41
N CYS A 65 2.40 16.03 -14.11
CA CYS A 65 1.36 15.81 -15.14
C CYS A 65 0.91 17.12 -15.77
N GLU A 66 0.72 18.17 -14.98
CA GLU A 66 0.36 19.50 -15.48
C GLU A 66 1.47 20.06 -16.37
N GLN A 67 2.73 19.91 -15.96
CA GLN A 67 3.89 20.32 -16.76
C GLN A 67 4.01 19.59 -18.09
N LEU A 68 3.60 18.32 -18.14
CA LEU A 68 3.68 17.49 -19.33
C LEU A 68 2.56 17.84 -20.33
N LEU A 69 1.33 18.03 -19.84
CA LEU A 69 0.15 18.21 -20.67
C LEU A 69 -0.03 19.66 -21.13
N ASN A 70 0.38 20.63 -20.32
CA ASN A 70 0.33 22.04 -20.67
C ASN A 70 1.72 22.58 -21.04
N LYS A 71 1.81 23.20 -22.22
CA LYS A 71 3.03 23.86 -22.72
C LYS A 71 2.92 25.38 -22.55
N PRO A 72 3.26 25.98 -21.39
CA PRO A 72 3.18 27.43 -21.21
C PRO A 72 4.43 28.16 -21.73
N SER A 73 4.22 29.42 -22.12
CA SER A 73 5.18 30.27 -22.84
C SER A 73 6.21 31.02 -21.97
N ASN A 74 6.08 31.08 -20.64
CA ASN A 74 6.97 31.83 -19.73
C ASN A 74 7.35 31.03 -18.46
N SER A 75 8.61 31.10 -18.01
CA SER A 75 9.21 30.17 -17.01
C SER A 75 8.82 30.38 -15.54
N ASN A 76 8.72 31.61 -15.03
CA ASN A 76 8.41 31.85 -13.61
C ASN A 76 6.92 31.73 -13.29
N GLN A 77 6.05 32.27 -14.14
CA GLN A 77 4.60 32.12 -14.01
C GLN A 77 4.13 30.66 -14.18
N LYS A 78 4.95 29.81 -14.83
CA LYS A 78 4.70 28.37 -14.99
C LYS A 78 4.67 27.64 -13.65
N VAL A 79 5.65 27.88 -12.77
CA VAL A 79 5.80 27.10 -11.53
C VAL A 79 4.64 27.39 -10.57
N GLU A 80 4.34 28.67 -10.35
CA GLU A 80 3.24 29.08 -9.47
C GLU A 80 1.90 28.55 -9.96
N LYS A 81 1.61 28.66 -11.26
CA LYS A 81 0.38 28.13 -11.85
C LYS A 81 0.26 26.61 -11.65
N ASN A 82 1.34 25.86 -11.89
CA ASN A 82 1.32 24.41 -11.74
C ASN A 82 1.06 23.98 -10.29
N ILE A 83 1.68 24.67 -9.34
CA ILE A 83 1.46 24.42 -7.91
C ILE A 83 0.01 24.70 -7.53
N VAL A 84 -0.53 25.86 -7.96
CA VAL A 84 -1.92 26.23 -7.68
C VAL A 84 -2.89 25.21 -8.28
N VAL A 85 -2.73 24.84 -9.56
CA VAL A 85 -3.60 23.85 -10.23
C VAL A 85 -3.51 22.49 -9.53
N ALA A 86 -2.31 22.02 -9.19
CA ALA A 86 -2.12 20.75 -8.50
C ALA A 86 -2.76 20.76 -7.10
N LEU A 87 -2.57 21.82 -6.30
CA LEU A 87 -3.20 21.97 -4.99
C LEU A 87 -4.72 22.04 -5.08
N SER A 88 -5.27 22.81 -6.03
CA SER A 88 -6.70 22.87 -6.27
C SER A 88 -7.27 21.50 -6.68
N THR A 89 -6.56 20.77 -7.57
CA THR A 89 -6.93 19.41 -7.98
C THR A 89 -7.00 18.48 -6.77
N THR A 90 -5.95 18.47 -5.94
CA THR A 90 -5.90 17.65 -4.72
C THR A 90 -7.00 18.01 -3.74
N LEU A 91 -7.31 19.30 -3.60
CA LEU A 91 -8.39 19.77 -2.72
C LEU A 91 -9.75 19.26 -3.20
N PHE A 92 -10.07 19.39 -4.49
CA PHE A 92 -11.32 18.87 -5.06
C PHE A 92 -11.43 17.35 -4.88
N TYR A 93 -10.35 16.62 -5.11
CA TYR A 93 -10.33 15.17 -4.91
C TYR A 93 -10.47 14.78 -3.43
N SER A 94 -9.89 15.54 -2.50
CA SER A 94 -10.05 15.32 -1.06
C SER A 94 -11.50 15.47 -0.60
N VAL A 95 -12.26 16.42 -1.19
CA VAL A 95 -13.71 16.55 -0.93
C VAL A 95 -14.47 15.30 -1.40
N PHE A 96 -14.07 14.74 -2.56
CA PHE A 96 -14.62 13.48 -3.04
C PHE A 96 -14.25 12.30 -2.13
N GLY A 97 -13.00 12.19 -1.68
CA GLY A 97 -12.56 11.19 -0.72
C GLY A 97 -13.31 11.27 0.62
N TYR A 98 -13.58 12.48 1.11
CA TYR A 98 -14.42 12.72 2.29
C TYR A 98 -15.84 12.18 2.07
N PHE A 99 -16.47 12.50 0.94
CA PHE A 99 -17.79 11.98 0.60
C PHE A 99 -17.80 10.44 0.58
N VAL A 100 -16.83 9.81 -0.08
CA VAL A 100 -16.72 8.34 -0.13
C VAL A 100 -16.53 7.74 1.27
N THR A 101 -15.73 8.38 2.13
CA THR A 101 -15.55 7.96 3.53
C THR A 101 -16.86 7.97 4.30
N ARG A 102 -17.66 9.03 4.15
CA ARG A 102 -18.98 9.13 4.78
C ARG A 102 -19.96 8.09 4.26
N VAL A 103 -19.98 7.85 2.95
CA VAL A 103 -20.78 6.77 2.36
C VAL A 103 -20.37 5.41 2.94
N ARG A 104 -19.07 5.15 3.06
CA ARG A 104 -18.53 3.92 3.67
C ARG A 104 -19.01 3.74 5.12
N GLU A 105 -18.92 4.78 5.95
CA GLU A 105 -19.40 4.76 7.34
C GLU A 105 -20.90 4.48 7.43
N ILE A 106 -21.71 5.10 6.56
CA ILE A 106 -23.15 4.86 6.50
C ILE A 106 -23.47 3.41 6.09
N CYS A 107 -22.72 2.86 5.13
CA CYS A 107 -22.87 1.48 4.69
C CYS A 107 -22.52 0.48 5.82
N GLN A 108 -21.39 0.68 6.49
CA GLN A 108 -20.96 -0.18 7.59
C GLN A 108 -21.88 -0.07 8.82
N GLY A 109 -22.33 1.14 9.16
CA GLY A 109 -23.27 1.37 10.25
C GLY A 109 -24.67 0.78 10.03
N SER A 110 -25.03 0.49 8.77
CA SER A 110 -26.25 -0.25 8.44
C SER A 110 -26.10 -1.78 8.62
N ARG A 111 -24.88 -2.31 8.54
CA ARG A 111 -24.57 -3.74 8.76
C ARG A 111 -24.51 -4.11 10.25
N THR A 112 -24.06 -3.20 11.12
CA THR A 112 -23.91 -3.46 12.57
C THR A 112 -25.18 -3.21 13.38
N ARG A 113 -26.11 -2.37 12.89
CA ARG A 113 -27.45 -2.28 13.48
C ARG A 113 -28.28 -3.47 13.02
N THR A 114 -28.55 -4.37 13.97
CA THR A 114 -29.54 -5.46 13.92
C THR A 114 -30.39 -5.48 12.65
N ARG A 115 -30.10 -6.48 11.79
CA ARG A 115 -30.82 -6.80 10.55
C ARG A 115 -32.33 -6.56 10.75
N PRO A 116 -32.93 -5.50 10.17
CA PRO A 116 -34.36 -5.29 10.33
C PRO A 116 -35.07 -6.50 9.73
N ARG A 117 -36.06 -7.03 10.46
CA ARG A 117 -36.77 -8.28 10.17
C ARG A 117 -37.60 -8.23 8.87
N SER A 118 -37.56 -7.12 8.13
CA SER A 118 -38.02 -6.97 6.75
C SER A 118 -37.37 -5.72 6.10
N PRO A 119 -37.02 -5.75 4.80
CA PRO A 119 -36.57 -4.56 4.08
C PRO A 119 -37.78 -3.65 3.82
N SER A 120 -38.10 -2.78 4.77
CA SER A 120 -39.09 -1.72 4.56
C SER A 120 -38.54 -0.70 3.55
N TYR A 121 -39.34 -0.37 2.53
CA TYR A 121 -39.07 0.72 1.58
C TYR A 121 -38.69 2.04 2.29
N LEU A 122 -39.26 2.29 3.47
CA LEU A 122 -38.96 3.47 4.29
C LEU A 122 -37.50 3.48 4.79
N ASN A 123 -36.91 2.32 5.06
CA ASN A 123 -35.50 2.23 5.49
C ASN A 123 -34.55 2.48 4.31
N TYR A 124 -34.91 2.03 3.12
CA TYR A 124 -34.15 2.31 1.90
C TYR A 124 -34.19 3.80 1.54
N LEU A 125 -35.36 4.44 1.62
CA LEU A 125 -35.48 5.88 1.44
C LEU A 125 -34.66 6.68 2.47
N LYS A 126 -34.70 6.28 3.76
CA LYS A 126 -33.86 6.91 4.80
C LYS A 126 -32.37 6.79 4.48
N TRP A 127 -31.94 5.68 3.88
CA TRP A 127 -30.54 5.48 3.47
C TRP A 127 -30.16 6.38 2.30
N ILE A 128 -30.99 6.45 1.25
CA ILE A 128 -30.78 7.37 0.12
C ILE A 128 -30.73 8.83 0.58
N CYS A 129 -31.68 9.26 1.42
CA CYS A 129 -31.71 10.65 1.90
C CYS A 129 -30.42 11.03 2.65
N ARG A 130 -29.85 10.12 3.45
CA ARG A 130 -28.57 10.37 4.12
C ARG A 130 -27.42 10.56 3.13
N ILE A 131 -27.34 9.71 2.11
CA ILE A 131 -26.32 9.84 1.06
C ILE A 131 -26.50 11.15 0.29
N ALA A 132 -27.74 11.50 -0.07
CA ALA A 132 -28.05 12.74 -0.76
C ALA A 132 -27.64 13.98 0.04
N VAL A 133 -27.83 13.98 1.36
CA VAL A 133 -27.39 15.07 2.25
C VAL A 133 -25.86 15.19 2.28
N GLU A 134 -25.12 14.09 2.41
CA GLU A 134 -23.65 14.14 2.39
C GLU A 134 -23.11 14.58 1.02
N TRP A 135 -23.77 14.18 -0.07
CA TRP A 135 -23.41 14.62 -1.42
C TRP A 135 -23.69 16.12 -1.62
N ALA A 136 -24.82 16.62 -1.10
CA ALA A 136 -25.14 18.05 -1.14
C ALA A 136 -24.09 18.89 -0.38
N LYS A 137 -23.60 18.42 0.78
CA LYS A 137 -22.50 19.08 1.51
C LYS A 137 -21.23 19.14 0.67
N ALA A 138 -20.87 18.05 -0.01
CA ALA A 138 -19.71 18.02 -0.89
C ALA A 138 -19.84 19.04 -2.05
N ILE A 139 -21.02 19.12 -2.68
CA ILE A 139 -21.29 20.12 -3.73
C ILE A 139 -21.18 21.54 -3.19
N ILE A 140 -21.74 21.83 -2.01
CA ILE A 140 -21.66 23.16 -1.39
C ILE A 140 -20.19 23.55 -1.18
N ILE A 141 -19.36 22.64 -0.67
CA ILE A 141 -17.92 22.88 -0.51
C ILE A 141 -17.27 23.22 -1.86
N VAL A 142 -17.56 22.45 -2.91
CA VAL A 142 -17.04 22.70 -4.26
C VAL A 142 -17.48 24.06 -4.81
N LEU A 143 -18.74 24.45 -4.62
CA LEU A 143 -19.26 25.75 -5.04
C LEU A 143 -18.61 26.90 -4.25
N CYS A 144 -18.46 26.76 -2.93
CA CYS A 144 -17.77 27.76 -2.10
C CYS A 144 -16.31 27.93 -2.52
N LEU A 145 -15.61 26.84 -2.87
CA LEU A 145 -14.24 26.90 -3.40
C LEU A 145 -14.16 27.61 -4.74
N ARG A 146 -15.18 27.43 -5.60
CA ARG A 146 -15.29 28.15 -6.87
C ARG A 146 -15.50 29.65 -6.66
N ASP A 147 -16.37 30.02 -5.71
CA ASP A 147 -16.68 31.42 -5.39
C ASP A 147 -15.47 32.16 -4.76
N GLN A 148 -14.54 31.43 -4.13
CA GLN A 148 -13.26 31.97 -3.63
C GLN A 148 -12.26 32.35 -4.74
N GLY A 149 -12.65 32.25 -6.02
CA GLY A 149 -11.85 32.70 -7.16
C GLY A 149 -10.86 31.66 -7.69
N ILE A 150 -10.97 30.40 -7.26
CA ILE A 150 -10.21 29.29 -7.86
C ILE A 150 -10.87 28.93 -9.19
N HIS A 151 -10.46 29.59 -10.27
CA HIS A 151 -10.86 29.22 -11.63
C HIS A 151 -10.19 27.90 -12.03
N TYR A 152 -10.91 26.80 -11.82
CA TYR A 152 -10.47 25.44 -12.10
C TYR A 152 -11.11 24.90 -13.38
N GLU A 153 -10.36 24.94 -14.48
CA GLU A 153 -10.76 24.35 -15.77
C GLU A 153 -9.61 23.47 -16.29
N PRO A 154 -9.38 22.30 -15.68
CA PRO A 154 -8.36 21.37 -16.17
C PRO A 154 -8.77 20.77 -17.52
N GLN A 155 -7.78 20.36 -18.28
CA GLN A 155 -8.01 19.55 -19.47
C GLN A 155 -8.57 18.16 -19.08
N LEU A 156 -9.41 17.59 -19.93
CA LEU A 156 -9.93 16.22 -19.77
C LEU A 156 -8.82 15.16 -19.55
N PRO A 157 -7.74 15.08 -20.36
CA PRO A 157 -6.69 14.08 -20.14
C PRO A 157 -6.00 14.24 -18.79
N TYR A 158 -5.73 15.47 -18.35
CA TYR A 158 -5.17 15.74 -17.03
C TYR A 158 -6.08 15.22 -15.94
N THR A 159 -7.38 15.55 -16.01
CA THR A 159 -8.38 15.11 -15.02
C THR A 159 -8.48 13.60 -14.94
N ILE A 160 -8.50 12.88 -16.07
CA ILE A 160 -8.61 11.42 -16.08
C ILE A 160 -7.38 10.76 -15.44
N VAL A 161 -6.18 11.20 -15.81
CA VAL A 161 -4.91 10.63 -15.32
C VAL A 161 -4.74 10.92 -13.83
N THR A 162 -4.93 12.17 -13.42
CA THR A 162 -4.77 12.58 -12.01
C THR A 162 -5.86 11.99 -11.12
N PHE A 163 -7.11 11.89 -11.58
CA PHE A 163 -8.18 11.23 -10.83
C PHE A 163 -7.91 9.73 -10.65
N THR A 164 -7.44 9.05 -11.69
CA THR A 164 -7.10 7.62 -11.60
C THR A 164 -5.94 7.41 -10.62
N TYR A 165 -4.91 8.26 -10.68
CA TYR A 165 -3.81 8.23 -9.71
C TYR A 165 -4.29 8.50 -8.27
N TYR A 166 -5.21 9.45 -8.09
CA TYR A 166 -5.83 9.73 -6.78
C TYR A 166 -6.55 8.52 -6.22
N LEU A 167 -7.42 7.88 -7.01
CA LEU A 167 -8.16 6.68 -6.60
C LEU A 167 -7.23 5.53 -6.17
N MET A 168 -6.07 5.41 -6.82
CA MET A 168 -5.10 4.35 -6.51
C MET A 168 -4.23 4.65 -5.28
N THR A 169 -4.11 5.91 -4.88
CA THR A 169 -3.20 6.34 -3.80
C THR A 169 -3.90 6.70 -2.50
N GLU A 170 -5.18 7.04 -2.56
CA GLU A 170 -5.96 7.49 -1.42
C GLU A 170 -6.34 6.34 -0.48
N LYS A 171 -6.12 6.54 0.82
CA LYS A 171 -6.25 5.50 1.86
C LYS A 171 -7.64 4.84 1.87
N VAL A 172 -8.68 5.64 1.71
CA VAL A 172 -10.08 5.20 1.73
C VAL A 172 -10.32 4.13 0.67
N PHE A 173 -9.76 4.31 -0.52
CA PHE A 173 -9.90 3.38 -1.63
C PHE A 173 -9.05 2.14 -1.46
N ILE A 174 -7.79 2.30 -1.00
CA ILE A 174 -6.90 1.17 -0.68
C ILE A 174 -7.55 0.21 0.33
N GLU A 175 -8.30 0.73 1.31
CA GLU A 175 -9.05 -0.10 2.27
C GLU A 175 -10.36 -0.67 1.70
N MET A 176 -11.01 0.03 0.78
CA MET A 176 -12.29 -0.38 0.20
C MET A 176 -12.16 -1.44 -0.89
N PHE A 177 -11.15 -1.34 -1.76
CA PHE A 177 -11.00 -2.25 -2.89
C PHE A 177 -10.85 -3.71 -2.49
N PRO A 178 -10.04 -4.09 -1.48
CA PRO A 178 -9.94 -5.47 -1.04
C PRO A 178 -11.29 -6.04 -0.57
N LEU A 179 -12.07 -5.26 0.19
CA LEU A 179 -13.40 -5.66 0.65
C LEU A 179 -14.38 -5.87 -0.51
N PHE A 180 -14.26 -5.05 -1.56
CA PHE A 180 -15.06 -5.18 -2.76
C PHE A 180 -14.70 -6.44 -3.54
N ILE A 181 -13.40 -6.74 -3.69
CA ILE A 181 -12.91 -7.93 -4.39
C ILE A 181 -13.20 -9.22 -3.61
N GLU A 182 -13.08 -9.20 -2.27
CA GLU A 182 -13.42 -10.32 -1.39
C GLU A 182 -14.88 -10.78 -1.60
N ASN A 183 -15.80 -9.85 -1.85
CA ASN A 183 -17.20 -10.16 -2.14
C ASN A 183 -17.41 -10.99 -3.44
N PHE A 184 -16.42 -11.01 -4.34
CA PHE A 184 -16.47 -11.84 -5.56
C PHE A 184 -15.96 -13.28 -5.36
N ASN A 185 -15.42 -13.63 -4.19
CA ASN A 185 -14.91 -14.98 -3.85
C ASN A 185 -13.98 -15.58 -4.93
N ILE A 186 -12.92 -14.84 -5.29
CA ILE A 186 -11.97 -15.30 -6.32
C ILE A 186 -11.01 -16.34 -5.70
N ASN A 187 -11.26 -17.62 -5.96
CA ASN A 187 -10.47 -18.74 -5.43
C ASN A 187 -8.94 -18.66 -5.68
N LYS A 188 -8.49 -17.90 -6.70
CA LYS A 188 -7.06 -17.72 -7.03
C LYS A 188 -6.30 -16.81 -6.06
N LEU A 189 -6.97 -15.94 -5.30
CA LEU A 189 -6.33 -14.95 -4.42
C LEU A 189 -6.07 -15.47 -3.02
N GLU A 190 -6.41 -16.73 -2.74
CA GLU A 190 -6.05 -17.42 -1.50
C GLU A 190 -6.49 -16.69 -0.21
N ASN A 191 -7.57 -15.89 -0.24
CA ASN A 191 -8.02 -14.99 0.85
C ASN A 191 -6.97 -13.93 1.28
N LEU A 192 -5.94 -13.72 0.47
CA LEU A 192 -4.89 -12.72 0.66
C LEU A 192 -5.22 -11.42 -0.12
N GLU A 193 -6.50 -11.17 -0.44
CA GLU A 193 -6.89 -9.97 -1.22
C GLU A 193 -6.45 -8.68 -0.53
N HIS A 194 -6.45 -8.67 0.81
CA HIS A 194 -6.06 -7.52 1.63
C HIS A 194 -4.58 -7.12 1.49
N LEU A 195 -3.70 -8.02 1.03
CA LEU A 195 -2.29 -7.73 0.76
C LEU A 195 -2.03 -7.59 -0.74
N TYR A 196 -2.60 -8.47 -1.56
CA TYR A 196 -2.41 -8.43 -3.02
C TYR A 196 -2.97 -7.16 -3.65
N ILE A 197 -4.20 -6.76 -3.30
CA ILE A 197 -4.86 -5.63 -3.97
C ILE A 197 -4.12 -4.32 -3.70
N PRO A 198 -3.78 -3.93 -2.45
CA PRO A 198 -2.98 -2.75 -2.19
C PRO A 198 -1.59 -2.80 -2.84
N PHE A 199 -0.95 -3.98 -2.88
CA PHE A 199 0.32 -4.18 -3.57
C PHE A 199 0.20 -3.88 -5.08
N PHE A 200 -0.80 -4.45 -5.76
CA PHE A 200 -1.02 -4.20 -7.20
C PHE A 200 -1.36 -2.74 -7.49
N MET A 201 -2.14 -2.09 -6.63
CA MET A 201 -2.42 -0.65 -6.75
C MET A 201 -1.14 0.17 -6.63
N ASN A 202 -0.28 -0.11 -5.65
CA ASN A 202 1.00 0.57 -5.48
C ASN A 202 1.95 0.33 -6.67
N VAL A 203 2.05 -0.91 -7.18
CA VAL A 203 2.84 -1.21 -8.39
C VAL A 203 2.34 -0.42 -9.60
N THR A 204 1.03 -0.34 -9.79
CA THR A 204 0.42 0.42 -10.89
C THR A 204 0.75 1.91 -10.79
N VAL A 205 0.70 2.47 -9.58
CA VAL A 205 1.08 3.86 -9.27
C VAL A 205 2.57 4.11 -9.55
N ILE A 206 3.45 3.19 -9.17
CA ILE A 206 4.89 3.28 -9.45
C ILE A 206 5.14 3.30 -10.95
N VAL A 207 4.52 2.38 -11.71
CA VAL A 207 4.66 2.33 -13.18
C VAL A 207 4.19 3.63 -13.83
N ALA A 208 3.05 4.17 -13.40
CA ALA A 208 2.56 5.47 -13.87
C ALA A 208 3.51 6.61 -13.52
N GLY A 209 4.06 6.63 -12.30
CA GLY A 209 5.02 7.62 -11.85
C GLY A 209 6.33 7.60 -12.63
N VAL A 210 6.88 6.40 -12.89
CA VAL A 210 8.07 6.20 -13.72
C VAL A 210 7.81 6.68 -15.15
N PHE A 211 6.65 6.33 -15.73
CA PHE A 211 6.28 6.78 -17.07
C PHE A 211 6.26 8.30 -17.17
N VAL A 212 5.58 8.99 -16.25
CA VAL A 212 5.52 10.46 -16.21
C VAL A 212 6.91 11.07 -16.00
N ALA A 213 7.73 10.49 -15.13
CA ALA A 213 9.10 10.96 -14.90
C ALA A 213 9.97 10.84 -16.17
N LEU A 214 9.90 9.72 -16.89
CA LEU A 214 10.62 9.51 -18.14
C LEU A 214 10.18 10.50 -19.23
N CYS A 215 8.87 10.71 -19.39
CA CYS A 215 8.36 11.68 -20.36
C CYS A 215 8.76 13.13 -20.01
N SER A 216 8.84 13.46 -18.71
CA SER A 216 9.31 14.76 -18.24
C SER A 216 10.81 14.97 -18.49
N LEU A 217 11.63 13.93 -18.30
CA LEU A 217 13.06 13.95 -18.65
C LEU A 217 13.27 14.13 -20.16
N TYR A 218 12.52 13.39 -21.00
CA TYR A 218 12.60 13.53 -22.45
C TYR A 218 12.29 14.95 -22.92
N SER A 219 11.36 15.61 -22.23
CA SER A 219 10.89 16.95 -22.60
C SER A 219 11.71 18.08 -21.96
N ASN A 220 12.78 17.77 -21.21
CA ASN A 220 13.67 18.72 -20.52
C ASN A 220 12.94 19.75 -19.62
N TYR A 221 11.85 19.37 -18.96
CA TYR A 221 10.95 20.35 -18.34
C TYR A 221 11.19 20.70 -16.87
N SER A 222 12.15 20.12 -16.13
CA SER A 222 12.25 20.38 -14.67
C SER A 222 13.64 20.31 -14.02
N ASN A 223 13.96 21.36 -13.26
CA ASN A 223 15.12 21.44 -12.34
C ASN A 223 14.92 20.61 -11.03
N PHE A 224 13.70 20.17 -10.71
CA PHE A 224 13.37 19.46 -9.46
C PHE A 224 12.92 18.00 -9.69
N ILE A 225 13.38 17.39 -10.79
CA ILE A 225 12.97 16.01 -11.14
C ILE A 225 13.34 15.00 -10.05
N PHE A 226 14.52 15.15 -9.43
CA PHE A 226 15.00 14.23 -8.39
C PHE A 226 14.07 14.17 -7.18
N VAL A 227 13.58 15.32 -6.72
CA VAL A 227 12.65 15.39 -5.58
C VAL A 227 11.32 14.73 -5.93
N ASN A 228 10.80 14.99 -7.13
CA ASN A 228 9.54 14.37 -7.57
C ASN A 228 9.67 12.85 -7.72
N VAL A 229 10.77 12.36 -8.31
CA VAL A 229 11.05 10.92 -8.44
C VAL A 229 11.22 10.27 -7.08
N TYR A 230 11.83 10.95 -6.11
CA TYR A 230 11.97 10.46 -4.74
C TYR A 230 10.60 10.16 -4.11
N PHE A 231 9.65 11.10 -4.16
CA PHE A 231 8.30 10.89 -3.60
C PHE A 231 7.44 9.93 -4.44
N MET A 232 7.47 10.06 -5.77
CA MET A 232 6.59 9.30 -6.66
C MET A 232 7.02 7.84 -6.86
N VAL A 233 8.32 7.56 -6.81
CA VAL A 233 8.87 6.24 -7.14
C VAL A 233 9.58 5.65 -5.93
N TYR A 234 10.62 6.30 -5.41
CA TYR A 234 11.48 5.68 -4.40
C TYR A 234 10.73 5.35 -3.10
N LEU A 235 10.02 6.32 -2.51
CA LEU A 235 9.22 6.07 -1.30
C LEU A 235 8.10 5.06 -1.53
N ARG A 236 7.50 5.06 -2.74
CA ARG A 236 6.45 4.11 -3.14
C ARG A 236 6.97 2.68 -3.30
N VAL A 237 8.16 2.51 -3.87
CA VAL A 237 8.82 1.20 -3.95
C VAL A 237 9.13 0.69 -2.55
N LYS A 238 9.63 1.55 -1.66
CA LYS A 238 9.92 1.19 -0.27
C LYS A 238 8.65 0.79 0.51
N ASP A 239 7.56 1.54 0.32
CA ASP A 239 6.23 1.21 0.86
C ASP A 239 5.72 -0.13 0.32
N ALA A 240 5.77 -0.34 -1.01
CA ALA A 240 5.38 -1.59 -1.66
C ALA A 240 6.16 -2.80 -1.14
N TYR A 241 7.46 -2.63 -0.90
CA TYR A 241 8.34 -3.70 -0.43
C TYR A 241 8.08 -4.06 1.04
N HIS A 242 8.21 -3.10 1.96
CA HIS A 242 8.17 -3.40 3.40
C HIS A 242 6.76 -3.60 3.95
N ASN A 243 5.76 -2.85 3.48
CA ASN A 243 4.41 -2.94 4.05
C ASN A 243 3.56 -4.05 3.41
N TYR A 244 3.88 -4.46 2.18
CA TYR A 244 3.06 -5.42 1.43
C TYR A 244 3.84 -6.66 1.01
N TRP A 245 4.96 -6.51 0.28
CA TRP A 245 5.68 -7.66 -0.27
C TRP A 245 6.29 -8.56 0.81
N GLU A 246 7.00 -7.98 1.78
CA GLU A 246 7.64 -8.72 2.87
C GLU A 246 6.61 -9.51 3.69
N VAL A 247 5.50 -8.85 4.05
CA VAL A 247 4.39 -9.48 4.77
C VAL A 247 3.75 -10.58 3.93
N LEU A 248 3.43 -10.31 2.66
CA LEU A 248 2.83 -11.28 1.75
C LEU A 248 3.70 -12.54 1.58
N MET A 249 5.01 -12.36 1.44
CA MET A 249 5.95 -13.46 1.33
C MET A 249 6.02 -14.26 2.64
N ALA A 250 6.07 -13.60 3.79
CA ALA A 250 6.07 -14.25 5.08
C ALA A 250 4.77 -15.07 5.31
N GLU A 251 3.59 -14.53 5.00
CA GLU A 251 2.33 -15.27 5.13
C GLU A 251 2.25 -16.46 4.17
N ARG A 252 2.70 -16.27 2.92
CA ARG A 252 2.75 -17.33 1.92
C ARG A 252 3.68 -18.45 2.33
N GLU A 253 4.88 -18.11 2.81
CA GLU A 253 5.87 -19.08 3.27
C GLU A 253 5.32 -19.86 4.47
N ALA A 254 4.76 -19.16 5.47
CA ALA A 254 4.12 -19.76 6.63
C ALA A 254 2.95 -20.69 6.25
N TYR A 255 2.13 -20.31 5.27
CA TYR A 255 1.06 -21.19 4.80
C TYR A 255 1.61 -22.40 4.04
N SER A 256 2.65 -22.21 3.23
CA SER A 256 3.25 -23.25 2.40
C SER A 256 3.97 -24.32 3.22
N SER A 257 4.48 -23.97 4.41
CA SER A 257 5.16 -24.91 5.31
C SER A 257 4.20 -25.90 5.98
N PHE A 258 2.89 -25.62 6.00
CA PHE A 258 1.91 -26.54 6.57
C PHE A 258 1.75 -27.80 5.72
N GLN A 259 1.82 -28.96 6.38
CA GLN A 259 1.68 -30.26 5.74
C GLN A 259 0.27 -30.42 5.16
N VAL A 260 0.19 -30.96 3.95
CA VAL A 260 -1.09 -31.37 3.36
C VAL A 260 -1.41 -32.78 3.86
N ALA A 261 -2.56 -32.95 4.51
CA ALA A 261 -2.99 -34.25 5.00
C ALA A 261 -3.29 -35.17 3.80
N SER A 262 -2.80 -36.41 3.86
CA SER A 262 -3.10 -37.40 2.84
C SER A 262 -4.58 -37.80 2.90
N PRO A 263 -5.20 -38.22 1.79
CA PRO A 263 -6.60 -38.63 1.81
C PRO A 263 -6.87 -39.82 2.75
N LYS A 264 -5.85 -40.67 2.99
CA LYS A 264 -5.93 -41.78 3.95
C LYS A 264 -5.97 -41.27 5.39
N GLU A 265 -5.09 -40.33 5.75
CA GLU A 265 -5.10 -39.69 7.07
C GLU A 265 -6.42 -38.97 7.33
N ILE A 266 -6.97 -38.26 6.34
CA ILE A 266 -8.27 -37.58 6.46
C ILE A 266 -9.39 -38.59 6.74
N GLN A 267 -9.38 -39.73 6.04
CA GLN A 267 -10.38 -40.79 6.22
C GLN A 267 -10.22 -41.54 7.56
N GLU A 268 -8.99 -41.71 8.03
CA GLU A 268 -8.69 -42.33 9.33
C GLU A 268 -9.10 -41.45 10.51
N TRP A 269 -8.87 -40.13 10.42
CA TRP A 269 -9.27 -39.19 11.47
C TRP A 269 -10.77 -38.89 11.44
N ASN A 270 -11.40 -38.95 10.26
CA ASN A 270 -12.84 -38.71 10.02
C ASN A 270 -13.39 -37.48 10.76
N ASP A 271 -12.60 -36.40 10.76
CA ASP A 271 -12.82 -35.24 11.62
C ASP A 271 -13.61 -34.13 10.90
N ILE A 272 -14.29 -33.30 11.68
CA ILE A 272 -15.10 -32.16 11.22
C ILE A 272 -14.26 -30.89 11.41
N CYS A 273 -14.19 -30.03 10.40
CA CYS A 273 -13.41 -28.79 10.54
C CYS A 273 -14.02 -27.90 11.64
N ALA A 274 -13.24 -27.58 12.67
CA ALA A 274 -13.68 -26.77 13.81
C ALA A 274 -14.12 -25.34 13.46
N VAL A 275 -13.80 -24.86 12.24
CA VAL A 275 -14.12 -23.50 11.79
C VAL A 275 -15.46 -23.45 11.05
N CYS A 276 -15.67 -24.33 10.07
CA CYS A 276 -16.92 -24.33 9.27
C CYS A 276 -17.90 -25.45 9.66
N LEU A 277 -17.53 -26.32 10.59
CA LEU A 277 -18.33 -27.45 11.09
C LEU A 277 -18.78 -28.43 9.99
N ASN A 278 -18.04 -28.52 8.89
CA ASN A 278 -18.30 -29.47 7.79
C ASN A 278 -17.22 -30.57 7.75
N SER A 279 -17.56 -31.71 7.15
CA SER A 279 -16.62 -32.81 6.95
C SER A 279 -15.42 -32.39 6.10
N MET A 280 -14.25 -32.94 6.41
CA MET A 280 -13.01 -32.62 5.72
C MET A 280 -12.81 -33.54 4.50
N SER A 281 -12.76 -32.96 3.30
CA SER A 281 -12.32 -33.65 2.08
C SER A 281 -10.85 -33.39 1.78
N ASN A 282 -10.39 -32.16 2.08
CA ASN A 282 -9.00 -31.72 2.00
C ASN A 282 -8.67 -31.00 3.32
N ALA A 283 -7.55 -31.34 3.94
CA ALA A 283 -7.10 -30.71 5.17
C ALA A 283 -5.61 -30.31 5.10
N ARG A 284 -5.26 -29.24 5.81
CA ARG A 284 -3.87 -28.92 6.14
C ARG A 284 -3.65 -29.12 7.64
N ILE A 285 -2.49 -29.68 7.96
CA ILE A 285 -2.02 -29.93 9.31
C ILE A 285 -1.14 -28.75 9.70
N THR A 286 -1.56 -28.08 10.76
CA THR A 286 -0.81 -26.97 11.35
C THR A 286 0.36 -27.49 12.18
N PRO A 287 1.37 -26.68 12.52
CA PRO A 287 2.53 -27.15 13.29
C PRO A 287 2.17 -27.62 14.71
N CYS A 288 1.00 -27.21 15.22
CA CYS A 288 0.41 -27.72 16.47
C CYS A 288 -0.45 -28.98 16.27
N ASN A 289 -0.33 -29.66 15.13
CA ASN A 289 -1.06 -30.88 14.74
C ASN A 289 -2.59 -30.77 14.69
N HIS A 290 -3.14 -29.57 14.53
CA HIS A 290 -4.57 -29.38 14.29
C HIS A 290 -4.89 -29.33 12.79
N LEU A 291 -6.02 -29.92 12.40
CA LEU A 291 -6.50 -30.02 11.02
C LEU A 291 -7.56 -28.97 10.69
N PHE A 292 -7.42 -28.34 9.53
CA PHE A 292 -8.40 -27.38 9.01
C PHE A 292 -8.54 -27.50 7.49
N HIS A 293 -9.71 -27.14 6.95
CA HIS A 293 -9.80 -26.93 5.49
C HIS A 293 -8.81 -25.84 5.06
N PRO A 294 -8.18 -25.97 3.87
CA PRO A 294 -7.27 -24.96 3.32
C PRO A 294 -7.83 -23.53 3.36
N TYR A 295 -9.11 -23.36 3.04
CA TYR A 295 -9.80 -22.07 3.05
C TYR A 295 -10.02 -21.55 4.48
N CYS A 296 -10.51 -22.40 5.39
CA CYS A 296 -10.76 -22.05 6.78
C CYS A 296 -9.47 -21.63 7.50
N LEU A 297 -8.37 -22.35 7.25
CA LEU A 297 -7.07 -22.02 7.83
C LEU A 297 -6.58 -20.63 7.40
N LYS A 298 -6.70 -20.32 6.10
CA LYS A 298 -6.36 -18.98 5.56
C LYS A 298 -7.19 -17.88 6.21
N GLN A 299 -8.49 -18.12 6.40
CA GLN A 299 -9.38 -17.16 7.06
C GLN A 299 -9.00 -16.96 8.55
N CYS A 300 -8.61 -18.03 9.25
CA CYS A 300 -8.10 -17.92 10.61
C CYS A 300 -6.82 -17.09 10.65
N MET A 301 -5.83 -17.36 9.78
CA MET A 301 -4.57 -16.61 9.72
C MET A 301 -4.79 -15.12 9.44
N LYS A 302 -5.71 -14.78 8.52
CA LYS A 302 -6.10 -13.39 8.22
C LYS A 302 -6.60 -12.65 9.46
N GLN A 303 -7.30 -13.33 10.37
CA GLN A 303 -7.85 -12.70 11.57
C GLN A 303 -6.87 -12.72 12.75
N SER A 304 -6.12 -13.80 12.91
CA SER A 304 -5.10 -13.97 13.94
C SER A 304 -4.11 -15.07 13.55
N PHE A 305 -2.81 -14.84 13.73
CA PHE A 305 -1.76 -15.86 13.57
C PHE A 305 -1.73 -16.93 14.69
N LEU A 306 -2.87 -17.14 15.36
CA LEU A 306 -3.03 -18.10 16.45
C LEU A 306 -3.97 -19.22 16.01
N CYS A 307 -3.66 -20.45 16.39
CA CYS A 307 -4.55 -21.59 16.19
C CYS A 307 -5.85 -21.41 16.99
N PRO A 308 -7.04 -21.55 16.39
CA PRO A 308 -8.31 -21.37 17.10
C PRO A 308 -8.55 -22.44 18.18
N LEU A 309 -7.87 -23.58 18.11
CA LEU A 309 -8.02 -24.69 19.06
C LEU A 309 -7.09 -24.55 20.26
N CYS A 310 -5.78 -24.40 20.03
CA CYS A 310 -4.78 -24.34 21.12
C CYS A 310 -4.24 -22.94 21.42
N LYS A 311 -4.59 -21.92 20.62
CA LYS A 311 -4.06 -20.55 20.72
C LYS A 311 -2.54 -20.43 20.61
N GLN A 312 -1.86 -21.48 20.13
CA GLN A 312 -0.44 -21.41 19.80
C GLN A 312 -0.25 -20.65 18.50
N HIS A 313 0.86 -19.91 18.42
CA HIS A 313 1.21 -19.17 17.22
C HIS A 313 1.66 -20.11 16.11
N PHE A 314 1.24 -19.84 14.88
CA PHE A 314 1.58 -20.72 13.75
C PHE A 314 3.08 -20.73 13.42
N LEU A 315 3.86 -19.76 13.88
CA LEU A 315 5.32 -19.68 13.62
C LEU A 315 6.19 -20.33 14.72
N ASP A 316 5.65 -20.67 15.89
CA ASP A 316 6.46 -20.97 17.07
C ASP A 316 6.98 -22.42 17.13
N VAL A 317 6.50 -23.32 16.27
CA VAL A 317 6.74 -24.77 16.43
C VAL A 317 7.92 -25.30 15.60
N VAL A 318 8.68 -24.44 14.93
CA VAL A 318 9.87 -24.87 14.14
C VAL A 318 11.06 -25.27 15.03
N THR A 319 10.98 -25.15 16.37
CA THR A 319 12.12 -25.30 17.28
C THR A 319 12.20 -26.60 18.09
N HIS A 320 11.31 -27.58 17.88
CA HIS A 320 11.37 -28.83 18.63
C HIS A 320 11.37 -30.08 17.74
N GLU A 321 12.48 -30.30 17.04
CA GLU A 321 12.98 -31.65 16.71
C GLU A 321 14.46 -31.57 16.30
N LYS A 322 15.34 -31.73 17.29
CA LYS A 322 16.73 -32.16 17.11
C LYS A 322 17.06 -33.24 18.14
#